data_AF-A0A397WCA6-F1
#
_entry.id   AF-A0A397WCA6-F1
#
_cell.length_a   1.000
_cell.length_b   1.000
_cell.length_c   1.000
_cell.angle_alpha   90.00
_cell.angle_beta   90.00
_cell.angle_gamma   90.00
#
_symmetry.space_group_name_H-M   'P 1'
#
loop_
_entity.id
_entity.type
_entity.pdbx_description
1 polymer ?
#
loop_
_entity_poly.entity_id
_entity_poly.type
_entity_poly.pdbx_seq_one_letter_code
_entity_poly.pdbx_strand_id
1 'polypeptide(L)'
;MTSASDIVLSIVNDILNVARLEAQKVTLINRTFDLLELFEDTIEKFGKRAGAKNIELIVNCEVDMLPRYVKGDPERLKQVLSHLLSNAVKFTDKGKIVLTISMQLQEVIDEDKDNQTYGQIVKKGRLLIEIYDTGIG
;
A
#
# COMPACT_ATOMS: atom_id res chain seq x y z
N MET A 1 -8.13 15.47 18.57
CA MET A 1 -8.57 16.61 17.74
C MET A 1 -7.50 16.81 16.68
N THR A 2 -7.78 16.50 15.41
CA THR A 2 -6.87 16.80 14.30
C THR A 2 -6.88 18.31 14.07
N SER A 3 -5.71 18.92 14.21
CA SER A 3 -5.53 20.37 14.16
C SER A 3 -5.67 20.83 12.71
N ALA A 4 -6.22 22.03 12.46
CA ALA A 4 -6.31 22.59 11.12
C ALA A 4 -4.95 22.63 10.39
N SER A 5 -3.84 22.75 11.14
CA SER A 5 -2.47 22.65 10.61
C SER A 5 -2.16 21.30 9.97
N ASP A 6 -2.63 20.19 10.55
CA ASP A 6 -2.35 18.84 10.03
C ASP A 6 -3.07 18.59 8.70
N ILE A 7 -4.28 19.18 8.56
CA ILE A 7 -5.08 19.10 7.34
C ILE A 7 -4.41 19.89 6.21
N VAL A 8 -3.96 21.12 6.48
CA VAL A 8 -3.28 21.96 5.48
C VAL A 8 -1.96 21.33 5.05
N LEU A 9 -1.18 20.79 6.00
CA LEU A 9 0.07 20.10 5.68
C LEU A 9 -0.17 18.86 4.81
N SER A 10 -1.21 18.08 5.08
CA SER A 10 -1.60 16.95 4.23
C SER A 10 -1.95 17.41 2.82
N ILE A 11 -2.76 18.45 2.68
CA ILE A 11 -3.18 18.99 1.37
C ILE A 11 -1.97 19.48 0.56
N VAL A 12 -1.04 20.20 1.19
CA VAL A 12 0.17 20.67 0.51
C VAL A 12 1.02 19.48 0.07
N ASN A 13 1.13 18.44 0.90
CA ASN A 13 1.90 17.24 0.58
C ASN A 13 1.25 16.45 -0.59
N ASP A 14 -0.08 16.42 -0.65
CA ASP A 14 -0.83 15.76 -1.72
C ASP A 14 -0.65 16.49 -3.06
N ILE A 15 -0.75 17.82 -3.07
CA ILE A 15 -0.51 18.66 -4.27
C ILE A 15 0.93 18.49 -4.78
N LEU A 16 1.91 18.49 -3.87
CA LEU A 16 3.32 18.25 -4.22
C LEU A 16 3.55 16.85 -4.79
N ASN A 17 2.85 15.84 -4.27
CA ASN A 17 2.96 14.47 -4.78
C ASN A 17 2.38 14.35 -6.18
N VAL A 18 1.23 14.98 -6.47
CA VAL A 18 0.65 15.03 -7.81
C VAL A 18 1.62 15.70 -8.80
N ALA A 19 2.17 16.85 -8.44
CA ALA A 19 3.13 17.57 -9.29
C ALA A 19 4.42 16.76 -9.58
N ARG A 20 4.88 15.94 -8.63
CA ARG A 20 6.05 15.06 -8.82
C ARG A 20 5.74 13.85 -9.69
N LEU A 21 4.53 13.29 -9.56
CA LEU A 21 4.01 12.22 -10.42
C LEU A 21 3.93 12.69 -11.88
N GLU A 22 3.32 13.85 -12.12
CA GLU A 22 3.20 14.44 -13.46
C GLU A 22 4.56 14.79 -14.09
N ALA A 23 5.55 15.15 -13.27
CA ALA A 23 6.90 15.45 -13.74
C ALA A 23 7.80 14.20 -13.96
N GLN A 24 7.30 12.97 -13.77
CA GLN A 24 8.11 11.73 -13.75
C GLN A 24 9.31 11.78 -12.78
N LYS A 25 9.26 12.65 -11.75
CA LYS A 25 10.34 12.87 -10.78
C LYS A 25 10.18 12.04 -9.50
N VAL A 26 9.36 10.99 -9.53
CA VAL A 26 9.16 10.13 -8.37
C VAL A 26 10.34 9.18 -8.24
N THR A 27 11.27 9.50 -7.35
CA THR A 27 12.31 8.57 -6.92
C THR A 27 11.74 7.61 -5.89
N LEU A 28 11.77 6.31 -6.18
CA LEU A 28 11.45 5.26 -5.20
C LEU A 28 12.65 5.06 -4.27
N ILE A 29 12.38 5.06 -2.96
CA ILE A 29 13.40 4.76 -1.95
C ILE A 29 13.33 3.28 -1.60
N ASN A 30 14.14 2.47 -2.27
CA ASN A 30 14.18 1.03 -2.03
C ASN A 30 14.93 0.70 -0.74
N ARG A 31 14.20 0.26 0.29
CA ARG A 31 14.75 -0.30 1.54
C ARG A 31 14.10 -1.65 1.86
N THR A 32 14.75 -2.46 2.69
CA THR A 32 14.12 -3.66 3.25
C THR A 32 13.18 -3.24 4.38
N PHE A 33 11.96 -3.79 4.39
CA PHE A 33 10.96 -3.51 5.43
C PHE A 33 10.05 -4.72 5.68
N ASP A 34 9.36 -4.72 6.83
CA ASP A 34 8.34 -5.73 7.17
C ASP A 34 7.03 -5.37 6.46
N LEU A 35 6.67 -6.19 5.46
CA LEU A 35 5.47 -6.00 4.64
C LEU A 35 4.20 -6.28 5.45
N LEU A 36 4.25 -7.29 6.33
CA LEU A 36 3.10 -7.71 7.11
C LEU A 36 2.77 -6.68 8.18
N GLU A 37 3.78 -6.14 8.86
CA GLU A 37 3.62 -5.05 9.84
C GLU A 37 3.01 -3.80 9.17
N LEU A 38 3.47 -3.44 7.96
CA LEU A 38 2.92 -2.31 7.22
C LEU A 38 1.42 -2.51 6.90
N PHE A 39 1.04 -3.72 6.49
CA PHE A 39 -0.35 -4.05 6.24
C PHE A 39 -1.18 -4.03 7.52
N GLU A 40 -0.70 -4.66 8.59
CA GLU A 40 -1.35 -4.72 9.88
C GLU A 40 -1.64 -3.31 10.44
N ASP A 41 -0.62 -2.46 10.53
CA ASP A 41 -0.73 -1.06 10.98
C ASP A 41 -1.80 -0.29 10.20
N THR A 42 -1.79 -0.47 8.89
CA THR A 42 -2.68 0.28 8.00
C THR A 42 -4.10 -0.24 8.10
N ILE A 43 -4.29 -1.56 8.07
CA ILE A 43 -5.58 -2.22 8.18
C ILE A 43 -6.22 -1.93 9.55
N GLU A 44 -5.47 -2.00 10.65
CA GLU A 44 -6.00 -1.75 12.00
C GLU A 44 -6.53 -0.32 12.12
N LYS A 45 -5.78 0.65 11.59
CA LYS A 45 -6.18 2.07 11.55
C LYS A 45 -7.51 2.26 10.81
N PHE A 46 -7.67 1.65 9.63
CA PHE A 46 -8.88 1.80 8.83
C PHE A 46 -10.03 0.92 9.33
N GLY A 47 -9.75 -0.22 9.95
CA GLY A 47 -10.73 -1.08 10.62
C GLY A 47 -11.43 -0.35 11.75
N LYS A 48 -10.68 0.38 12.60
CA LYS A 48 -11.27 1.25 13.64
C LYS A 48 -12.19 2.32 13.05
N ARG A 49 -11.80 2.92 11.93
CA ARG A 49 -12.58 3.97 11.24
C ARG A 49 -13.85 3.42 10.58
N ALA A 50 -13.76 2.26 9.93
CA ALA A 50 -14.89 1.55 9.33
C ALA A 50 -15.88 1.09 10.41
N GLY A 51 -15.39 0.50 11.50
CA GLY A 51 -16.19 0.10 12.65
C GLY A 51 -16.96 1.27 13.27
N ALA A 52 -16.34 2.45 13.39
CA ALA A 52 -17.03 3.66 13.86
C ALA A 52 -18.20 4.11 12.95
N LYS A 53 -18.17 3.75 11.65
CA LYS A 53 -19.28 3.96 10.71
C LYS A 53 -20.21 2.74 10.58
N ASN A 54 -20.02 1.68 11.36
CA ASN A 54 -20.70 0.39 11.21
C ASN A 54 -20.54 -0.23 9.81
N ILE A 55 -19.34 -0.09 9.23
CA ILE A 55 -18.96 -0.70 7.94
C ILE A 55 -18.07 -1.91 8.25
N GLU A 56 -18.38 -3.04 7.62
CA GLU A 56 -17.56 -4.25 7.76
C GLU A 56 -16.32 -4.15 6.86
N LEU A 57 -15.12 -4.25 7.44
CA LEU A 57 -13.87 -4.35 6.69
C LEU A 57 -13.42 -5.81 6.68
N ILE A 58 -13.50 -6.44 5.51
CA ILE A 58 -13.10 -7.83 5.28
C ILE A 58 -11.73 -7.81 4.62
N VAL A 59 -10.78 -8.55 5.17
CA VAL A 59 -9.44 -8.71 4.61
C VAL A 59 -9.30 -10.14 4.09
N ASN A 60 -9.12 -10.28 2.79
CA ASN A 60 -8.81 -11.53 2.12
C ASN A 60 -7.32 -11.54 1.77
N CYS A 61 -6.53 -12.30 2.51
CA CYS A 61 -5.09 -12.36 2.34
C CYS A 61 -4.60 -13.76 2.65
N GLU A 62 -3.93 -14.40 1.69
CA GLU A 62 -3.18 -15.63 1.93
C GLU A 62 -1.82 -15.27 2.55
N VAL A 63 -1.81 -15.03 3.86
CA VAL A 63 -0.62 -14.53 4.58
C VAL A 63 0.60 -15.44 4.39
N ASP A 64 0.39 -16.76 4.33
CA ASP A 64 1.45 -17.75 4.13
C ASP A 64 2.15 -17.62 2.77
N MET A 65 1.50 -17.01 1.78
CA MET A 65 2.06 -16.75 0.45
C MET A 65 2.82 -15.42 0.37
N LEU A 66 2.75 -14.58 1.42
CA LEU A 66 3.44 -13.29 1.48
C LEU A 66 4.77 -13.39 2.24
N PRO A 67 5.89 -12.93 1.67
CA PRO A 67 7.13 -12.81 2.42
C PRO A 67 6.99 -11.72 3.47
N ARG A 68 7.48 -12.00 4.67
CA ARG A 68 7.51 -11.03 5.75
C ARG A 68 8.34 -9.80 5.41
N TYR A 69 9.52 -9.99 4.81
CA TYR A 69 10.41 -8.90 4.45
C TYR A 69 10.52 -8.76 2.93
N VAL A 70 10.36 -7.52 2.43
CA VAL A 70 10.53 -7.19 1.01
C VAL A 70 11.42 -5.97 0.86
N LYS A 71 12.02 -5.83 -0.34
CA LYS A 71 12.79 -4.64 -0.72
C LYS A 71 11.92 -3.76 -1.61
N GLY A 72 11.64 -2.54 -1.18
CA GLY A 72 10.79 -1.58 -1.90
C GLY A 72 10.66 -0.27 -1.15
N ASP A 73 9.67 0.54 -1.52
CA ASP A 73 9.39 1.82 -0.86
C ASP A 73 8.16 1.70 0.06
N PRO A 74 8.35 1.49 1.38
CA PRO A 74 7.25 1.32 2.31
C PRO A 74 6.41 2.58 2.50
N GLU A 75 7.02 3.77 2.42
CA GLU A 75 6.27 5.02 2.59
C GLU A 75 5.29 5.21 1.44
N ARG A 76 5.73 4.91 0.21
CA ARG A 76 4.87 4.93 -0.97
C ARG A 76 3.78 3.86 -0.92
N LEU A 77 4.11 2.63 -0.52
CA LEU A 77 3.13 1.57 -0.39
C LEU A 77 2.05 1.93 0.65
N LYS A 78 2.48 2.42 1.82
CA LYS A 78 1.58 2.87 2.89
C LYS A 78 0.70 4.03 2.44
N GLN A 79 1.25 4.98 1.69
CA GLN A 79 0.51 6.11 1.14
C GLN A 79 -0.58 5.64 0.17
N VAL A 80 -0.23 4.79 -0.81
CA VAL A 80 -1.20 4.25 -1.78
C VAL A 80 -2.31 3.48 -1.08
N LEU A 81 -1.95 2.55 -0.19
CA LEU A 81 -2.94 1.76 0.55
C LEU A 81 -3.84 2.65 1.42
N SER A 82 -3.25 3.64 2.11
CA SER A 82 -4.01 4.59 2.93
C SER A 82 -4.99 5.43 2.10
N HIS A 83 -4.60 5.85 0.90
CA HIS A 83 -5.48 6.60 0.01
C HIS A 83 -6.67 5.75 -0.44
N LEU A 84 -6.42 4.52 -0.86
CA LEU A 84 -7.48 3.62 -1.31
C LEU A 84 -8.46 3.29 -0.18
N LEU A 85 -7.97 2.89 1.00
CA LEU A 85 -8.82 2.58 2.16
C LEU A 85 -9.54 3.83 2.69
N SER A 86 -8.89 5.00 2.68
CA SER A 86 -9.56 6.24 3.08
C SER A 86 -10.71 6.59 2.15
N ASN A 87 -10.55 6.36 0.85
CA ASN A 87 -11.62 6.59 -0.12
C ASN A 87 -12.78 5.60 0.10
N ALA A 88 -12.49 4.29 0.21
CA ALA A 88 -13.52 3.28 0.47
C ALA A 88 -14.33 3.59 1.74
N VAL A 89 -13.67 3.92 2.85
CA VAL A 89 -14.35 4.28 4.12
C VAL A 89 -15.11 5.61 4.01
N LYS A 90 -14.62 6.56 3.22
CA LYS A 90 -15.28 7.86 3.01
C LYS A 90 -16.58 7.70 2.22
N PHE A 91 -16.58 6.92 1.14
CA PHE A 91 -17.68 6.82 0.19
C PHE A 91 -18.64 5.65 0.44
N THR A 92 -18.28 4.73 1.32
CA THR A 92 -19.22 3.74 1.89
C THR A 92 -19.85 4.32 3.15
N ASP A 93 -21.19 4.41 3.18
CA ASP A 93 -21.94 4.80 4.38
C ASP A 93 -22.51 3.61 5.14
N LYS A 94 -22.84 2.53 4.43
CA LYS A 94 -23.32 1.25 4.98
C LYS A 94 -22.87 0.11 4.07
N GLY A 95 -22.72 -1.08 4.66
CA GLY A 95 -22.32 -2.28 3.93
C GLY A 95 -20.90 -2.70 4.28
N LYS A 96 -20.08 -3.00 3.27
CA LYS A 96 -18.77 -3.62 3.47
C LYS A 96 -17.71 -3.12 2.51
N ILE A 97 -16.47 -3.23 2.96
CA ILE A 97 -15.24 -3.01 2.19
C ILE A 97 -14.48 -4.33 2.22
N VAL A 98 -14.06 -4.81 1.05
CA VAL A 98 -13.26 -6.03 0.89
C VAL A 98 -11.89 -5.62 0.37
N LEU A 99 -10.85 -5.86 1.17
CA LEU A 99 -9.45 -5.69 0.80
C LEU A 99 -8.88 -7.07 0.46
N THR A 100 -8.47 -7.27 -0.79
CA THR A 100 -7.77 -8.49 -1.21
C THR A 100 -6.30 -8.18 -1.45
N ILE A 101 -5.42 -8.98 -0.85
CA ILE A 101 -3.97 -8.87 -1.00
C ILE A 101 -3.44 -10.21 -1.51
N SER A 102 -2.74 -10.17 -2.64
CA SER A 102 -2.07 -11.34 -3.19
C SER A 102 -0.70 -10.97 -3.75
N MET A 103 0.21 -11.93 -3.82
CA MET A 103 1.51 -11.70 -4.42
C MET A 103 1.93 -12.86 -5.31
N GLN A 104 2.35 -12.53 -6.52
CA GLN A 104 2.90 -13.48 -7.47
C GLN A 104 4.43 -13.40 -7.43
N LEU A 105 5.07 -14.43 -6.89
CA LEU A 105 6.53 -14.56 -6.88
C LEU A 105 7.00 -15.12 -8.22
N GLN A 106 8.02 -14.47 -8.80
CA GLN A 106 8.70 -14.93 -9.99
C GLN A 106 10.21 -14.94 -9.73
N GLU A 107 10.85 -16.06 -10.05
CA GLU A 107 12.31 -16.17 -10.02
C GLU A 107 12.85 -15.50 -11.28
N VAL A 108 13.72 -14.50 -11.11
CA VAL A 108 14.33 -13.78 -12.21
C VAL A 108 15.84 -13.88 -12.05
N ILE A 109 16.52 -14.21 -13.14
CA ILE A 109 17.98 -14.17 -13.21
C ILE A 109 18.37 -12.70 -13.38
N ASP A 110 19.08 -12.14 -12.41
CA ASP A 110 19.58 -10.78 -12.52
C ASP A 110 20.85 -10.79 -13.37
N GLU A 111 20.71 -10.43 -14.65
CA GLU A 111 21.83 -10.23 -15.58
C GLU A 111 22.41 -8.82 -15.39
N ASP A 112 22.95 -8.54 -14.20
CA ASP A 112 23.64 -7.28 -13.97
C ASP A 112 25.01 -7.31 -14.69
N LYS A 113 25.15 -6.55 -15.78
CA LYS A 113 26.33 -6.58 -16.68
C LYS A 113 27.61 -5.99 -16.08
N ASP A 114 27.52 -5.35 -14.91
CA ASP A 114 28.61 -4.54 -14.35
C ASP A 114 29.43 -5.23 -13.25
N ASN A 115 29.03 -6.42 -12.77
CA ASN A 115 29.82 -7.18 -11.81
C ASN A 115 30.01 -8.62 -12.28
N GLN A 116 31.27 -9.04 -12.43
CA GLN A 116 31.70 -10.41 -12.76
C GLN A 116 31.41 -11.41 -11.64
N THR A 117 30.17 -11.46 -11.14
CA THR A 117 29.71 -12.40 -10.13
C THR A 117 28.53 -13.18 -10.71
N TYR A 118 28.67 -14.51 -10.73
CA TYR A 118 27.65 -15.49 -11.12
C TYR A 118 26.22 -15.01 -10.80
N GLY A 119 25.35 -15.02 -11.81
CA GLY A 119 23.98 -14.49 -11.75
C GLY A 119 23.25 -14.94 -10.48
N GLN A 120 22.92 -13.97 -9.62
CA GLN A 120 22.12 -14.24 -8.44
C GLN A 120 20.66 -14.43 -8.87
N ILE A 121 20.04 -15.51 -8.40
CA ILE A 121 18.59 -15.68 -8.52
C ILE A 121 17.96 -14.69 -7.55
N VAL A 122 17.31 -13.66 -8.09
CA VAL A 122 16.56 -12.69 -7.30
C VAL A 122 15.07 -13.01 -7.42
N LYS A 123 14.40 -13.23 -6.28
CA LYS A 123 12.94 -13.38 -6.25
C LYS A 123 12.31 -12.00 -6.39
N LYS A 124 11.68 -11.74 -7.53
CA LYS A 124 10.85 -10.54 -7.74
C LYS A 124 9.39 -10.91 -7.53
N GLY A 125 8.66 -10.09 -6.78
CA GLY A 125 7.24 -10.28 -6.53
C GLY A 125 6.40 -9.20 -7.19
N ARG A 126 5.24 -9.56 -7.74
CA ARG A 126 4.18 -8.60 -8.07
C ARG A 126 3.15 -8.63 -6.96
N LEU A 127 3.04 -7.53 -6.23
CA LEU A 127 2.02 -7.33 -5.19
C LEU A 127 0.76 -6.76 -5.85
N LEU A 128 -0.36 -7.46 -5.71
CA LEU A 128 -1.67 -7.03 -6.15
C LEU A 128 -2.52 -6.71 -4.93
N ILE A 129 -3.08 -5.50 -4.92
CA ILE A 129 -3.99 -5.02 -3.89
C ILE A 129 -5.28 -4.60 -4.59
N GLU A 130 -6.39 -5.23 -4.21
CA GLU A 130 -7.72 -4.93 -4.74
C GLU A 130 -8.61 -4.48 -3.59
N ILE A 131 -9.35 -3.39 -3.82
CA ILE A 131 -10.34 -2.89 -2.87
C ILE A 131 -11.68 -2.83 -3.59
N TYR A 132 -12.67 -3.48 -3.01
CA TYR A 132 -14.06 -3.43 -3.42
C TYR A 132 -14.88 -2.83 -2.29
N ASP A 133 -15.75 -1.87 -2.59
CA ASP A 133 -16.67 -1.30 -1.62
C ASP A 133 -18.09 -1.22 -2.16
N THR A 134 -19.05 -1.15 -1.23
CA THR A 134 -20.48 -1.06 -1.57
C THR A 134 -21.00 0.38 -1.54
N GLY A 135 -20.09 1.36 -1.56
CA GLY A 135 -20.41 2.78 -1.53
C GLY A 135 -20.87 3.33 -2.88
N ILE A 136 -20.96 4.65 -2.95
CA ILE A 136 -21.36 5.40 -4.15
C ILE A 136 -20.18 5.76 -5.07
N GLY A 137 -18.99 5.24 -4.76
CA GLY A 137 -17.71 5.61 -5.38
C GLY A 137 -17.14 4.49 -6.24
#